data_AF-F4RW52-F1
#
_entry.id   AF-F4RW52-F1
#
_cell.length_a   1.000
_cell.length_b   1.000
_cell.length_c   1.000
_cell.angle_alpha   90.00
_cell.angle_beta   90.00
_cell.angle_gamma   90.00
#
_symmetry.space_group_name_H-M   'P 1'
#
loop_
_entity.id
_entity.type
_entity.pdbx_description
1 polymer ?
#
loop_
_entity_poly.entity_id
_entity_poly.type
_entity_poly.pdbx_seq_one_letter_code
_entity_poly.pdbx_strand_id
1 'polypeptide(L)'
;MSLETQAIIDGLNAYQYPSVYPYVQRILIASSAIYFFVLILCISILAIPLFRGVQARRKHLWFWRKQYLPGRTNIPYLVPNGGLAVVISQLFGCIIFEIYILLSYRALQSPEFSRSHYQYFWLTISYAPGYFGFWYSGFSALYIWCASFALLVFCCKTNMKSLFSPSRAGSHHPNKQRHMPHPIIMNTICIGPPIFTALGAIGWGIASVVTAREKNMAYDAVLAQLLNGSDPTSGLQRYAVAGNRFIGQFRWASFCWTIAAFFAVVVCTLTLSFIFFLDMLLLNNCHSDA
;
A
#
# COMPACT_ATOMS: atom_id res chain seq x y z
N MET A 1 -35.81 36.18 8.76
CA MET A 1 -35.66 34.72 8.60
C MET A 1 -36.64 34.05 9.54
N SER A 2 -37.47 33.12 9.07
CA SER A 2 -38.44 32.45 9.95
C SER A 2 -37.73 31.46 10.88
N LEU A 3 -38.34 31.18 12.05
CA LEU A 3 -37.81 30.17 13.00
C LEU A 3 -37.69 28.78 12.36
N GLU A 4 -38.61 28.45 11.45
CA GLU A 4 -38.60 27.20 10.69
C GLU A 4 -37.39 27.09 9.75
N THR A 5 -37.08 28.16 9.00
CA THR A 5 -35.88 28.19 8.14
C THR A 5 -34.61 28.01 8.95
N GLN A 6 -34.51 28.64 10.13
CA GLN A 6 -33.36 28.48 11.00
C GLN A 6 -33.19 27.04 11.49
N ALA A 7 -34.28 26.39 11.91
CA ALA A 7 -34.25 25.00 12.35
C ALA A 7 -33.80 24.04 11.23
N ILE A 8 -34.20 24.29 9.98
CA ILE A 8 -33.77 23.50 8.82
C ILE A 8 -32.27 23.70 8.55
N ILE A 9 -31.78 24.95 8.62
CA ILE A 9 -30.36 25.28 8.45
C ILE A 9 -29.52 24.58 9.52
N ASP A 10 -29.95 24.62 10.78
CA ASP A 10 -29.26 23.98 11.89
C ASP A 10 -29.22 22.45 11.72
N GLY A 11 -30.33 21.84 11.28
CA GLY A 11 -30.39 20.42 10.94
C GLY A 11 -29.47 20.03 9.78
N LEU A 12 -29.43 20.85 8.73
CA LEU A 12 -28.55 20.65 7.57
C LEU A 12 -27.07 20.76 7.97
N ASN A 13 -26.74 21.74 8.83
CA ASN A 13 -25.40 21.92 9.38
C ASN A 13 -24.99 20.75 10.26
N ALA A 14 -25.88 20.27 11.13
CA ALA A 14 -25.62 19.10 11.97
C ALA A 14 -25.39 17.82 11.16
N TYR A 15 -26.07 17.67 10.02
CA TYR A 15 -25.86 16.54 9.11
C TYR A 15 -24.55 16.65 8.32
N GLN A 16 -24.19 17.83 7.83
CA GLN A 16 -22.94 18.05 7.08
C GLN A 16 -21.70 18.03 7.99
N TYR A 17 -21.83 18.54 9.22
CA TYR A 17 -20.78 18.61 10.23
C TYR A 17 -21.28 17.96 11.53
N PRO A 18 -21.31 16.62 11.57
CA PRO A 18 -21.72 15.92 12.77
C PRO A 18 -20.77 16.28 13.91
N SER A 19 -21.33 16.48 15.11
CA SER A 19 -20.52 16.68 16.31
C SER A 19 -19.62 15.47 16.51
N VAL A 20 -18.31 15.70 16.48
CA VAL A 20 -17.32 14.65 16.67
C VAL A 20 -16.89 14.66 18.13
N TYR A 21 -16.82 13.48 18.73
CA TYR A 21 -16.39 13.35 20.12
C TYR A 21 -14.96 13.91 20.33
N PRO A 22 -14.69 14.57 21.47
CA PRO A 22 -13.40 15.24 21.72
C PRO A 22 -12.22 14.27 21.79
N TYR A 23 -12.45 12.98 22.06
CA TYR A 23 -11.38 11.98 22.05
C TYR A 23 -10.79 11.75 20.65
N VAL A 24 -11.55 12.02 19.58
CA VAL A 24 -11.08 11.82 18.20
C VAL A 24 -9.89 12.73 17.90
N GLN A 25 -9.92 13.98 18.37
CA GLN A 25 -8.77 14.89 18.24
C GLN A 25 -7.53 14.35 18.95
N ARG A 26 -7.69 13.76 20.14
CA ARG A 26 -6.57 13.13 20.88
C ARG A 26 -6.01 11.93 20.12
N ILE A 27 -6.88 11.12 19.51
CA ILE A 27 -6.47 9.98 18.67
C ILE A 27 -5.68 10.46 17.45
N LEU A 28 -6.11 11.54 16.80
CA LEU A 28 -5.38 12.11 15.65
C LEU A 28 -3.98 12.59 16.05
N ILE A 29 -3.87 13.31 17.17
CA ILE A 29 -2.57 13.78 17.69
C ILE A 29 -1.66 12.58 18.03
N ALA A 30 -2.19 11.57 18.73
CA ALA A 30 -1.44 10.37 19.07
C ALA A 30 -0.99 9.61 17.81
N SER A 31 -1.86 9.51 16.80
CA SER A 31 -1.55 8.86 15.53
C SER A 31 -0.45 9.62 14.76
N SER A 32 -0.52 10.95 14.69
CA SER A 32 0.53 11.78 14.08
C SER A 32 1.87 11.59 14.80
N ALA A 33 1.90 11.59 16.14
CA ALA A 33 3.13 11.32 16.87
C ALA A 33 3.75 9.96 16.47
N ILE A 34 2.93 8.90 16.38
CA ILE A 34 3.38 7.56 15.96
C ILE A 34 3.95 7.59 14.53
N TYR A 35 3.21 8.15 13.57
CA TYR A 35 3.65 8.19 12.16
C TYR A 35 4.91 9.02 11.97
N PHE A 36 5.06 10.12 12.72
CA PHE A 36 6.27 10.92 12.75
C PHE A 36 7.50 10.12 13.26
N PHE A 37 7.36 9.35 14.35
CA PHE A 37 8.44 8.47 14.81
C PHE A 37 8.79 7.39 13.78
N VAL A 38 7.79 6.78 13.14
CA VAL A 38 8.02 5.80 12.08
C VAL A 38 8.72 6.44 10.88
N LEU A 39 8.38 7.69 10.54
CA LEU A 39 9.04 8.46 9.48
C LEU A 39 10.53 8.67 9.80
N ILE A 40 10.87 9.09 11.02
CA ILE A 40 12.27 9.23 11.48
C ILE A 40 13.00 7.89 11.39
N LEU A 41 12.35 6.80 11.81
CA LEU A 41 12.92 5.45 11.73
C LEU A 41 13.21 5.05 10.27
N CYS A 42 12.29 5.30 9.34
CA CYS A 42 12.49 5.00 7.93
C CYS A 42 13.65 5.81 7.33
N ILE A 43 13.72 7.11 7.63
CA ILE A 43 14.83 7.98 7.20
C ILE A 43 16.16 7.45 7.74
N SER A 44 16.20 7.06 9.02
CA SER A 44 17.40 6.53 9.66
C SER A 44 17.87 5.22 8.99
N ILE A 45 16.95 4.30 8.70
CA ILE A 45 17.27 3.04 8.00
C ILE A 45 17.83 3.31 6.60
N LEU A 46 17.27 4.29 5.87
CA LEU A 46 17.77 4.69 4.55
C LEU A 46 19.13 5.39 4.63
N ALA A 47 19.39 6.13 5.71
CA ALA A 47 20.63 6.89 5.90
C ALA A 47 21.82 6.02 6.34
N ILE A 48 21.60 4.94 7.11
CA ILE A 48 22.67 4.06 7.61
C ILE A 48 23.61 3.55 6.50
N PRO A 49 23.11 3.02 5.35
CA PRO A 49 23.98 2.59 4.26
C PRO A 49 24.79 3.73 3.65
N LEU A 50 24.31 4.98 3.70
CA LEU A 50 25.01 6.14 3.17
C LEU A 50 26.25 6.48 4.00
N PHE A 51 26.17 6.31 5.33
CA PHE A 51 27.28 6.57 6.25
C PHE A 51 28.30 5.43 6.36
N ARG A 52 27.92 4.18 6.04
CA ARG A 52 28.80 2.99 6.11
C ARG A 52 29.72 2.80 4.88
N GLY A 53 29.82 3.79 3.99
CA GLY A 53 30.72 3.78 2.84
C GLY A 53 30.18 3.10 1.57
N VAL A 54 30.98 3.11 0.50
CA VAL A 54 30.56 2.72 -0.87
C VAL A 54 30.08 1.27 -0.97
N GLN A 55 30.74 0.36 -0.24
CA GLN A 55 30.41 -1.07 -0.27
C GLN A 55 29.03 -1.34 0.33
N ALA A 56 28.70 -0.73 1.47
CA ALA A 56 27.40 -0.85 2.10
C ALA A 56 26.27 -0.29 1.20
N ARG A 57 26.50 0.87 0.57
CA ARG A 57 25.56 1.43 -0.41
C ARG A 57 25.26 0.46 -1.55
N ARG A 58 26.29 -0.11 -2.19
CA ARG A 58 26.08 -1.08 -3.28
C ARG A 58 25.35 -2.36 -2.81
N LYS A 59 25.58 -2.78 -1.57
CA LYS A 59 24.95 -3.98 -0.99
C LYS A 59 23.47 -3.77 -0.65
N HIS A 60 23.11 -2.60 -0.11
CA HIS A 60 21.78 -2.37 0.48
C HIS A 60 20.89 -1.40 -0.31
N LEU A 61 21.45 -0.44 -1.04
CA LEU A 61 20.71 0.58 -1.81
C LEU A 61 20.57 0.20 -3.28
N TRP A 62 19.81 -0.85 -3.54
CA TRP A 62 19.39 -1.22 -4.89
C TRP A 62 17.91 -1.53 -4.85
N PHE A 63 17.14 -1.10 -5.85
CA PHE A 63 15.70 -1.39 -5.94
C PHE A 63 15.42 -2.71 -6.61
N TRP A 64 16.09 -2.96 -7.74
CA TRP A 64 15.90 -4.14 -8.58
C TRP A 64 17.24 -4.75 -8.93
N ARG A 65 17.29 -6.08 -8.98
CA ARG A 65 18.42 -6.83 -9.52
C ARG A 65 17.96 -7.71 -10.66
N LYS A 66 18.75 -7.73 -11.72
CA LYS A 66 18.59 -8.66 -12.84
C LYS A 66 19.28 -9.96 -12.48
N GLN A 67 18.55 -11.07 -12.51
CA GLN A 67 19.11 -12.41 -12.32
C GLN A 67 18.86 -13.25 -13.57
N TYR A 68 19.94 -13.76 -14.16
CA TYR A 68 19.88 -14.64 -15.34
C TYR A 68 19.98 -16.09 -14.88
N LEU A 69 19.10 -16.94 -15.41
CA LEU A 69 19.15 -18.38 -15.12
C LEU A 69 20.21 -19.03 -16.04
N PRO A 70 21.19 -19.78 -15.51
CA PRO A 70 22.17 -20.44 -16.34
C PRO A 70 21.48 -21.46 -17.26
N GLY A 71 21.74 -21.36 -18.57
CA GLY A 71 21.19 -22.29 -19.58
C GLY A 71 19.78 -21.99 -20.07
N ARG A 72 19.15 -20.87 -19.68
CA ARG A 72 17.86 -20.40 -20.23
C ARG A 72 17.95 -18.95 -20.70
N THR A 73 17.17 -18.64 -21.74
CA THR A 73 16.69 -17.34 -22.27
C THR A 73 17.46 -16.05 -21.91
N ASN A 74 17.64 -15.16 -22.90
CA ASN A 74 18.20 -13.80 -22.74
C ASN A 74 17.36 -12.84 -21.84
N ILE A 75 16.32 -13.32 -21.17
CA ILE A 75 15.38 -12.50 -20.38
C ILE A 75 15.65 -12.73 -18.89
N PRO A 76 16.07 -11.70 -18.13
CA PRO A 76 16.34 -11.83 -16.70
C PRO A 76 15.07 -11.82 -15.86
N TYR A 77 15.13 -12.45 -14.69
CA TYR A 77 14.20 -12.20 -13.59
C TYR A 77 14.53 -10.85 -12.94
N LEU A 78 13.50 -10.07 -12.64
CA LEU A 78 13.60 -8.80 -11.93
C LEU A 78 13.26 -9.05 -10.47
N VAL A 79 14.30 -9.12 -9.63
CA VAL A 79 14.14 -9.36 -8.19
C VAL A 79 14.11 -8.02 -7.47
N PRO A 80 13.01 -7.67 -6.78
CA PRO A 80 12.95 -6.44 -5.99
C PRO A 80 13.72 -6.62 -4.68
N ASN A 81 14.26 -5.52 -4.17
CA ASN A 81 14.76 -5.46 -2.80
C ASN A 81 13.58 -5.28 -1.85
N GLY A 82 13.05 -6.38 -1.32
CA GLY A 82 11.89 -6.36 -0.42
C GLY A 82 12.07 -5.43 0.77
N GLY A 83 13.24 -5.46 1.41
CA GLY A 83 13.54 -4.60 2.56
C GLY A 83 13.50 -3.12 2.19
N LEU A 84 14.17 -2.72 1.10
CA LEU A 84 14.15 -1.33 0.64
C LEU A 84 12.75 -0.89 0.18
N ALA A 85 12.02 -1.77 -0.50
CA ALA A 85 10.66 -1.51 -0.95
C ALA A 85 9.71 -1.25 0.23
N VAL A 86 9.80 -2.04 1.31
CA VAL A 86 9.02 -1.82 2.54
C VAL A 86 9.35 -0.48 3.15
N VAL A 87 10.64 -0.15 3.34
CA VAL A 87 11.04 1.11 3.99
C VAL A 87 10.57 2.33 3.20
N ILE A 88 10.71 2.30 1.88
CA ILE A 88 10.29 3.40 1.00
C ILE A 88 8.77 3.52 0.98
N SER A 89 8.08 2.40 0.87
CA SER A 89 6.62 2.36 0.93
C SER A 89 6.11 2.89 2.26
N GLN A 90 6.73 2.51 3.38
CA GLN A 90 6.37 3.01 4.70
C GLN A 90 6.64 4.52 4.83
N LEU A 91 7.77 5.00 4.30
CA LEU A 91 8.10 6.43 4.28
C LEU A 91 7.02 7.24 3.53
N PHE A 92 6.68 6.84 2.30
CA PHE A 92 5.61 7.48 1.53
C PHE A 92 4.26 7.37 2.23
N GLY A 93 3.94 6.20 2.79
CA GLY A 93 2.73 5.98 3.57
C GLY A 93 2.61 6.96 4.74
N CYS A 94 3.66 7.07 5.56
CA CYS A 94 3.70 8.02 6.68
C CYS A 94 3.49 9.47 6.22
N ILE A 95 4.16 9.92 5.16
CA ILE A 95 3.99 11.29 4.64
C ILE A 95 2.54 11.56 4.24
N ILE A 96 1.92 10.64 3.49
CA ILE A 96 0.54 10.80 3.02
C ILE A 96 -0.44 10.74 4.20
N PHE A 97 -0.21 9.84 5.17
CA PHE A 97 -1.02 9.76 6.38
C PHE A 97 -0.90 11.00 7.27
N GLU A 98 0.28 11.60 7.40
CA GLU A 98 0.45 12.88 8.12
C GLU A 98 -0.33 14.00 7.46
N ILE A 99 -0.28 14.11 6.12
CA ILE A 99 -1.09 15.07 5.38
C ILE A 99 -2.58 14.85 5.68
N TYR A 100 -3.04 13.60 5.61
CA TYR A 100 -4.44 13.26 5.94
C TYR A 100 -4.82 13.62 7.38
N ILE A 101 -3.97 13.29 8.37
CA ILE A 101 -4.22 13.58 9.79
C ILE A 101 -4.27 15.08 10.03
N LEU A 102 -3.33 15.85 9.48
CA LEU A 102 -3.30 17.30 9.59
C LEU A 102 -4.57 17.93 8.99
N LEU A 103 -4.96 17.49 7.79
CA LEU A 103 -6.18 17.97 7.14
C LEU A 103 -7.43 17.62 7.94
N SER A 104 -7.51 16.39 8.46
CA SER A 104 -8.63 15.94 9.31
C SER A 104 -8.70 16.74 10.60
N TYR A 105 -7.57 16.99 11.25
CA TYR A 105 -7.49 17.80 12.47
C TYR A 105 -7.98 19.23 12.22
N ARG A 106 -7.54 19.86 11.13
CA ARG A 106 -8.00 21.20 10.72
C ARG A 106 -9.49 21.22 10.34
N ALA A 107 -9.98 20.16 9.68
CA ALA A 107 -11.39 20.02 9.34
C ALA A 107 -12.29 19.91 10.58
N LEU A 108 -11.80 19.34 11.67
CA LEU A 108 -12.52 19.30 12.95
C LEU A 108 -12.57 20.67 13.67
N GLN A 109 -11.64 21.57 13.37
CA GLN A 109 -11.58 22.91 13.99
C GLN A 109 -12.42 23.93 13.23
N SER A 110 -12.57 23.78 11.91
CA SER A 110 -13.30 24.73 11.06
C SER A 110 -14.17 24.00 10.03
N PRO A 111 -15.49 24.18 10.07
CA PRO A 111 -16.41 23.69 9.04
C PRO A 111 -16.07 24.20 7.63
N GLU A 112 -15.61 25.45 7.53
CA GLU A 112 -15.19 26.07 6.27
C GLU A 112 -13.96 25.35 5.68
N PHE A 113 -13.02 24.96 6.53
CA PHE A 113 -11.85 24.20 6.11
C PHE A 113 -12.22 22.81 5.60
N SER A 114 -13.14 22.12 6.30
CA SER A 114 -13.64 20.78 5.93
C SER A 114 -14.22 20.73 4.51
N ARG A 115 -14.83 21.84 4.06
CA ARG A 115 -15.41 21.94 2.72
C ARG A 115 -14.43 22.18 1.59
N SER A 116 -13.33 22.85 1.87
CA SER A 116 -12.35 23.27 0.86
C SER A 116 -11.28 22.21 0.60
N HIS A 117 -11.12 21.25 1.51
CA HIS A 117 -10.02 20.30 1.48
C HIS A 117 -10.49 18.86 1.22
N TYR A 118 -9.90 18.22 0.22
CA TYR A 118 -10.23 16.87 -0.22
C TYR A 118 -9.60 15.79 0.69
N GLN A 119 -9.92 15.80 1.98
CA GLN A 119 -9.37 14.84 2.96
C GLN A 119 -9.52 13.37 2.53
N TYR A 120 -10.64 13.04 1.87
CA TYR A 120 -10.92 11.67 1.41
C TYR A 120 -10.02 11.20 0.27
N PHE A 121 -9.51 12.13 -0.55
CA PHE A 121 -8.50 11.82 -1.57
C PHE A 121 -7.23 11.27 -0.92
N TRP A 122 -6.75 11.98 0.10
CA TRP A 122 -5.55 11.59 0.83
C TRP A 122 -5.71 10.26 1.56
N LEU A 123 -6.86 10.04 2.20
CA LEU A 123 -7.20 8.76 2.82
C LEU A 123 -7.20 7.62 1.79
N THR A 124 -7.79 7.84 0.61
CA THR A 124 -7.90 6.79 -0.41
C THR A 124 -6.54 6.39 -0.96
N ILE A 125 -5.62 7.35 -1.11
CA ILE A 125 -4.29 7.11 -1.68
C ILE A 125 -3.31 6.59 -0.61
N SER A 126 -3.52 6.90 0.67
CA SER A 126 -2.61 6.49 1.75
C SER A 126 -2.51 4.97 1.94
N TYR A 127 -3.48 4.20 1.46
CA TYR A 127 -3.44 2.73 1.48
C TYR A 127 -2.49 2.13 0.44
N ALA A 128 -2.20 2.83 -0.66
CA ALA A 128 -1.41 2.29 -1.77
C ALA A 128 0.05 1.95 -1.39
N PRO A 129 0.79 2.82 -0.68
CA PRO A 129 2.16 2.50 -0.29
C PRO A 129 2.24 1.23 0.56
N GLY A 130 1.36 1.06 1.54
CA GLY A 130 1.34 -0.16 2.38
C GLY A 130 1.24 -1.43 1.55
N TYR A 131 0.34 -1.46 0.56
CA TYR A 131 0.22 -2.56 -0.39
C TYR A 131 1.53 -2.82 -1.15
N PHE A 132 2.21 -1.79 -1.68
CA PHE A 132 3.47 -1.96 -2.40
C PHE A 132 4.57 -2.57 -1.54
N GLY A 133 4.68 -2.12 -0.29
CA GLY A 133 5.66 -2.66 0.66
C GLY A 133 5.47 -4.16 0.87
N PHE A 134 4.26 -4.58 1.21
CA PHE A 134 3.95 -6.00 1.42
C PHE A 134 4.07 -6.82 0.14
N TRP A 135 3.61 -6.30 -0.99
CA TRP A 135 3.68 -7.00 -2.27
C TRP A 135 5.11 -7.26 -2.70
N TYR A 136 5.97 -6.24 -2.76
CA TYR A 136 7.36 -6.42 -3.17
C TYR A 136 8.17 -7.23 -2.16
N SER A 137 7.88 -7.11 -0.87
CA SER A 137 8.48 -7.96 0.16
C SER A 137 8.13 -9.44 -0.06
N GLY A 138 6.84 -9.74 -0.18
CA GLY A 138 6.36 -11.10 -0.46
C GLY A 138 6.95 -11.67 -1.75
N PHE A 139 6.97 -10.90 -2.84
CA PHE A 139 7.56 -11.34 -4.10
C PHE A 139 9.08 -11.55 -4.00
N SER A 140 9.81 -10.71 -3.27
CA SER A 140 11.24 -10.91 -3.07
C SER A 140 11.53 -12.22 -2.34
N ALA A 141 10.71 -12.57 -1.34
CA ALA A 141 10.80 -13.82 -0.62
C ALA A 141 10.41 -15.03 -1.51
N LEU A 142 9.45 -14.86 -2.42
CA LEU A 142 9.04 -15.88 -3.38
C LEU A 142 10.16 -16.19 -4.38
N TYR A 143 10.89 -15.18 -4.84
CA TYR A 143 12.09 -15.36 -5.67
C TYR A 143 13.18 -16.15 -4.95
N ILE A 144 13.45 -15.82 -3.68
CA ILE A 144 14.42 -16.55 -2.84
C ILE A 144 13.98 -18.01 -2.71
N TRP A 145 12.70 -18.25 -2.45
CA TRP A 145 12.15 -19.60 -2.35
C TRP A 145 12.32 -20.40 -3.65
N CYS A 146 11.91 -19.85 -4.81
CA CYS A 146 12.09 -20.53 -6.09
C CYS A 146 13.56 -20.88 -6.34
N ALA A 147 14.48 -19.95 -6.02
CA ALA A 147 15.91 -20.18 -6.14
C ALA A 147 16.43 -21.28 -5.20
N SER A 148 16.05 -21.24 -3.92
CA SER A 148 16.44 -22.23 -2.91
C SER A 148 15.88 -23.61 -3.23
N PHE A 149 14.62 -23.71 -3.66
CA PHE A 149 14.00 -24.98 -4.05
C PHE A 149 14.71 -25.59 -5.27
N ALA A 150 15.01 -24.78 -6.29
CA ALA A 150 15.76 -25.25 -7.46
C ALA A 150 17.17 -25.73 -7.09
N LEU A 151 17.78 -25.17 -6.04
CA LEU A 151 19.09 -25.58 -5.52
C LEU A 151 19.00 -26.86 -4.68
N LEU A 152 17.98 -26.99 -3.83
CA LEU A 152 17.72 -28.20 -3.04
C LEU A 152 17.50 -29.44 -3.91
N VAL A 153 16.65 -29.33 -4.94
CA VAL A 153 16.40 -30.41 -5.91
C VAL A 153 17.69 -30.82 -6.64
N PHE A 154 18.64 -29.89 -6.79
CA PHE A 154 19.94 -30.16 -7.40
C PHE A 154 20.92 -30.82 -6.41
N CYS A 155 21.06 -30.26 -5.20
CA CYS A 155 21.98 -30.75 -4.17
C CYS A 155 21.60 -32.14 -3.65
N CYS A 156 20.31 -32.47 -3.46
CA CYS A 156 19.91 -33.82 -3.08
C CYS A 156 20.22 -34.89 -4.14
N LYS A 157 20.57 -34.48 -5.37
CA LYS A 157 20.90 -35.41 -6.47
C LYS A 157 22.40 -35.51 -6.76
N THR A 158 23.23 -34.62 -6.24
CA THR A 158 24.69 -34.65 -6.43
C THR A 158 25.37 -34.50 -5.08
N ASN A 159 26.07 -35.56 -4.65
CA ASN A 159 26.85 -35.59 -3.41
C ASN A 159 27.56 -34.25 -3.14
N MET A 160 27.24 -33.71 -1.98
CA MET A 160 27.50 -32.38 -1.47
C MET A 160 28.97 -31.97 -1.53
N LYS A 161 29.29 -30.82 -2.11
CA LYS A 161 30.38 -29.94 -1.64
C LYS A 161 30.25 -28.53 -2.25
N SER A 162 29.89 -27.57 -1.38
CA SER A 162 30.13 -26.12 -1.49
C SER A 162 29.32 -25.30 -2.51
N LEU A 163 28.33 -24.50 -2.05
CA LEU A 163 27.59 -23.56 -2.92
C LEU A 163 27.26 -22.17 -2.34
N PHE A 164 27.86 -21.74 -1.23
CA PHE A 164 27.82 -20.32 -0.83
C PHE A 164 28.97 -19.48 -1.38
N SER A 165 29.59 -19.90 -2.49
CA SER A 165 30.55 -19.08 -3.23
C SER A 165 29.96 -18.64 -4.58
N PRO A 166 29.68 -17.34 -4.78
CA PRO A 166 29.27 -16.81 -6.07
C PRO A 166 30.52 -16.63 -6.94
N SER A 167 31.19 -17.72 -7.32
CA SER A 167 32.25 -17.73 -8.33
C SER A 167 32.66 -19.17 -8.68
N ARG A 168 32.03 -19.74 -9.71
CA ARG A 168 32.71 -20.57 -10.70
C ARG A 168 31.79 -20.89 -11.87
N ALA A 169 32.10 -20.28 -13.01
CA ALA A 169 31.70 -20.77 -14.31
C ALA A 169 32.53 -22.01 -14.65
N GLY A 170 31.91 -23.04 -15.22
CA GLY A 170 32.61 -24.14 -15.86
C GLY A 170 32.34 -25.52 -15.28
N SER A 171 31.15 -26.07 -15.54
CA SER A 171 31.02 -27.50 -15.83
C SER A 171 29.73 -27.76 -16.60
N HIS A 172 29.90 -28.24 -17.84
CA HIS A 172 28.84 -28.72 -18.72
C HIS A 172 28.25 -30.00 -18.12
N HIS A 173 27.16 -29.88 -17.34
CA HIS A 173 26.30 -31.02 -17.05
C HIS A 173 25.02 -30.97 -17.88
N PRO A 174 24.54 -32.13 -18.39
CA PRO A 174 23.42 -32.20 -19.30
C PRO A 174 22.12 -31.75 -18.62
N ASN A 175 21.67 -30.59 -19.09
CA ASN A 175 20.32 -30.04 -19.24
C ASN A 175 19.14 -30.83 -18.62
N LYS A 176 19.12 -31.02 -17.29
CA LYS A 176 17.86 -31.36 -16.62
C LYS A 176 17.09 -30.06 -16.39
N GLN A 177 16.06 -29.84 -17.21
CA GLN A 177 15.27 -28.62 -17.23
C GLN A 177 14.76 -28.26 -15.83
N ARG A 178 15.32 -27.18 -15.26
CA ARG A 178 14.80 -26.57 -14.03
C ARG A 178 13.40 -26.06 -14.31
N HIS A 179 12.42 -26.54 -13.56
CA HIS A 179 11.03 -26.10 -13.62
C HIS A 179 10.87 -24.76 -12.88
N MET A 180 11.57 -23.72 -13.36
CA MET A 180 11.22 -22.36 -12.97
C MET A 180 10.15 -21.81 -13.91
N PRO A 181 9.15 -21.07 -13.39
CA PRO A 181 8.19 -20.33 -14.21
C PRO A 181 8.92 -19.39 -15.17
N HIS A 182 8.34 -19.13 -16.34
CA HIS A 182 8.97 -18.27 -17.34
C HIS A 182 9.20 -16.85 -16.78
N PRO A 183 10.36 -16.20 -17.01
CA PRO A 183 10.69 -14.91 -16.42
C PRO A 183 9.71 -13.80 -16.79
N ILE A 184 9.13 -13.83 -18.00
CA ILE A 184 8.06 -12.89 -18.39
C ILE A 184 6.87 -13.00 -17.44
N ILE A 185 6.41 -14.21 -17.13
CA ILE A 185 5.24 -14.41 -16.26
C ILE A 185 5.54 -13.87 -14.86
N MET A 186 6.69 -14.23 -14.28
CA MET A 186 7.07 -13.77 -12.94
C MET A 186 7.23 -12.25 -12.86
N ASN A 187 7.88 -11.64 -13.87
CA ASN A 187 8.05 -10.19 -13.91
C ASN A 187 6.69 -9.47 -14.08
N THR A 188 5.81 -9.99 -14.93
CA THR A 188 4.46 -9.44 -15.12
C THR A 188 3.63 -9.52 -13.85
N ILE A 189 3.65 -10.64 -13.12
CA ILE A 189 2.94 -10.76 -11.84
C ILE A 189 3.60 -9.89 -10.77
N CYS A 190 4.93 -9.72 -10.78
CA CYS A 190 5.60 -8.87 -9.79
C CYS A 190 5.27 -7.38 -9.98
N ILE A 191 5.21 -6.91 -11.22
CA ILE A 191 5.07 -5.48 -11.56
C ILE A 191 3.62 -5.07 -11.83
N GLY A 192 2.83 -5.93 -12.45
CA GLY A 192 1.46 -5.63 -12.90
C GLY A 192 0.52 -5.23 -11.77
N PRO A 193 0.33 -6.05 -10.71
CA PRO A 193 -0.59 -5.75 -9.62
C PRO A 193 -0.31 -4.43 -8.90
N PRO A 194 0.95 -4.05 -8.57
CA PRO A 194 1.27 -2.70 -8.09
C PRO A 194 0.81 -1.58 -9.03
N ILE A 195 1.01 -1.72 -10.36
CA ILE A 195 0.54 -0.73 -11.32
C ILE A 195 -0.98 -0.62 -11.31
N PHE A 196 -1.70 -1.75 -11.37
CA PHE A 196 -3.17 -1.75 -11.33
C PHE A 196 -3.69 -1.15 -10.01
N THR A 197 -3.09 -1.48 -8.88
CA THR A 197 -3.45 -0.90 -7.58
C THR A 197 -3.16 0.59 -7.52
N ALA A 198 -2.05 1.07 -8.09
CA ALA A 198 -1.73 2.50 -8.18
C ALA A 198 -2.77 3.26 -9.01
N LEU A 199 -3.11 2.74 -10.20
CA LEU A 199 -4.13 3.33 -11.07
C LEU A 199 -5.50 3.33 -10.42
N GLY A 200 -5.86 2.23 -9.74
CA GLY A 200 -7.09 2.13 -8.95
C GLY A 200 -7.14 3.16 -7.82
N ALA A 201 -6.06 3.32 -7.06
CA ALA A 201 -5.94 4.30 -5.99
C ALA A 201 -6.14 5.73 -6.49
N ILE A 202 -5.49 6.09 -7.61
CA ILE A 202 -5.63 7.40 -8.24
C ILE A 202 -7.06 7.60 -8.74
N GLY A 203 -7.64 6.60 -9.41
CA GLY A 203 -9.02 6.65 -9.91
C GLY A 203 -10.02 6.87 -8.78
N TRP A 204 -9.93 6.11 -7.69
CA TRP A 204 -10.78 6.30 -6.51
C TRP A 204 -10.54 7.64 -5.82
N GLY A 205 -9.29 8.10 -5.76
CA GLY A 205 -8.92 9.42 -5.28
C GLY A 205 -9.63 10.51 -6.07
N ILE A 206 -9.49 10.54 -7.39
CA ILE A 206 -10.14 11.53 -8.27
C ILE A 206 -11.66 11.47 -8.11
N ALA A 207 -12.25 10.27 -8.12
CA ALA A 207 -13.68 10.10 -7.92
C ALA A 207 -14.14 10.70 -6.57
N SER A 208 -13.33 10.57 -5.50
CA SER A 208 -13.66 11.11 -4.17
C SER A 208 -13.65 12.64 -4.15
N VAL A 209 -12.78 13.27 -4.94
CA VAL A 209 -12.74 14.73 -5.14
C VAL A 209 -14.01 15.19 -5.85
N VAL A 210 -14.40 14.50 -6.93
CA VAL A 210 -15.58 14.84 -7.73
C VAL A 210 -16.86 14.73 -6.90
N THR A 211 -17.09 13.60 -6.24
CA THR A 211 -18.31 13.38 -5.45
C THR A 211 -18.37 14.27 -4.21
N ALA A 212 -17.24 14.56 -3.56
CA ALA A 212 -17.19 15.53 -2.47
C ALA A 212 -17.54 16.95 -2.95
N ARG A 213 -17.04 17.35 -4.13
CA ARG A 213 -17.35 18.66 -4.72
C ARG A 213 -18.84 18.76 -5.09
N GLU A 214 -19.41 17.74 -5.72
CA GLU A 214 -20.85 17.68 -6.03
C GLU A 214 -21.70 17.81 -4.76
N LYS A 215 -21.34 17.08 -3.69
CA LYS A 215 -22.02 17.17 -2.39
C LYS A 215 -21.97 18.59 -1.83
N ASN A 216 -20.79 19.23 -1.86
CA ASN A 216 -20.62 20.59 -1.32
C ASN A 216 -21.39 21.64 -2.14
N MET A 217 -21.41 21.52 -3.47
CA MET A 217 -22.21 22.40 -4.34
C MET A 217 -23.71 22.23 -4.11
N ALA A 218 -24.19 20.99 -3.91
CA ALA A 218 -25.59 20.74 -3.59
C ALA A 218 -25.98 21.32 -2.23
N TYR A 219 -25.11 21.22 -1.23
CA TYR A 219 -25.29 21.87 0.07
C TYR A 219 -25.39 23.40 -0.06
N ASP A 220 -24.49 24.03 -0.82
CA ASP A 220 -24.52 25.49 -1.04
C ASP A 220 -25.80 25.95 -1.72
N ALA A 221 -26.27 25.18 -2.72
CA ALA A 221 -27.51 25.48 -3.41
C ALA A 221 -28.71 25.45 -2.45
N VAL A 222 -28.78 24.46 -1.55
CA VAL A 222 -29.83 24.37 -0.53
C VAL A 222 -29.76 25.56 0.42
N LEU A 223 -28.55 25.89 0.90
CA LEU A 223 -28.35 27.01 1.81
C LEU A 223 -28.79 28.34 1.17
N ALA A 224 -28.43 28.57 -0.10
CA ALA A 224 -28.84 29.75 -0.85
C ALA A 224 -30.37 29.82 -1.06
N GLN A 225 -31.03 28.69 -1.35
CA GLN A 225 -32.49 28.62 -1.46
C GLN A 225 -33.18 28.99 -0.15
N LEU A 226 -32.71 28.44 0.97
CA LEU A 226 -33.23 28.72 2.31
C LEU A 226 -33.06 30.20 2.69
N LEU A 227 -31.88 30.78 2.44
CA LEU A 227 -31.61 32.19 2.74
C LEU A 227 -32.46 33.14 1.90
N ASN A 228 -32.79 32.78 0.66
CA ASN A 228 -33.64 33.56 -0.23
C ASN A 228 -35.14 33.30 -0.02
N GLY A 229 -35.53 32.42 0.91
CA GLY A 229 -36.93 32.06 1.16
C GLY A 229 -37.59 31.26 0.02
N SER A 230 -36.79 30.61 -0.83
CA SER A 230 -37.27 29.72 -1.89
C SER A 230 -37.50 28.31 -1.35
N ASP A 231 -38.40 27.54 -1.99
CA ASP A 231 -38.65 26.13 -1.62
C ASP A 231 -37.36 25.27 -1.78
N PRO A 232 -36.80 24.70 -0.68
CA PRO A 232 -35.56 23.94 -0.70
C PRO A 232 -35.74 22.48 -1.11
N THR A 233 -36.97 22.01 -1.34
CA THR A 233 -37.28 20.57 -1.52
C THR A 233 -36.44 19.92 -2.62
N SER A 234 -36.33 20.57 -3.78
CA SER A 234 -35.54 20.08 -4.90
C SER A 234 -34.03 20.06 -4.62
N GLY A 235 -33.52 21.05 -3.88
CA GLY A 235 -32.13 21.13 -3.45
C GLY A 235 -31.79 20.01 -2.46
N LEU A 236 -32.66 19.78 -1.47
CA LEU A 236 -32.49 18.75 -0.45
C LEU A 236 -32.44 17.36 -1.05
N GLN A 237 -33.30 17.07 -2.03
CA GLN A 237 -33.28 15.81 -2.76
C GLN A 237 -31.95 15.61 -3.51
N ARG A 238 -31.44 16.64 -4.19
CA ARG A 238 -30.13 16.59 -4.87
C ARG A 238 -28.99 16.37 -3.89
N TYR A 239 -29.02 17.06 -2.75
CA TYR A 239 -28.03 16.90 -1.68
C TYR A 239 -28.03 15.46 -1.11
N ALA A 240 -29.20 14.89 -0.83
CA ALA A 240 -29.33 13.52 -0.36
C ALA A 240 -28.80 12.49 -1.39
N VAL A 241 -29.10 12.69 -2.68
CA VAL A 241 -28.57 11.84 -3.76
C VAL A 241 -27.05 11.94 -3.86
N ALA A 242 -26.48 13.14 -3.79
CA ALA A 242 -25.03 13.36 -3.81
C ALA A 242 -24.34 12.72 -2.59
N GLY A 243 -24.93 12.86 -1.40
CA GLY A 243 -24.45 12.20 -0.17
C GLY A 243 -24.44 10.67 -0.28
N ASN A 244 -25.52 10.07 -0.79
CA ASN A 244 -25.59 8.63 -1.01
C ASN A 244 -24.59 8.12 -2.04
N ARG A 245 -24.36 8.88 -3.13
CA ARG A 245 -23.30 8.56 -4.12
C ARG A 245 -21.92 8.57 -3.48
N PHE A 246 -21.62 9.60 -2.68
CA PHE A 246 -20.36 9.72 -1.96
C PHE A 246 -20.13 8.53 -1.01
N ILE A 247 -21.14 8.18 -0.18
CA ILE A 247 -21.06 7.04 0.74
C ILE A 247 -20.90 5.73 -0.04
N GLY A 248 -21.67 5.53 -1.10
CA GLY A 248 -21.59 4.33 -1.95
C GLY A 248 -20.19 4.17 -2.55
N GLN A 249 -19.63 5.23 -3.10
CA GLN A 249 -18.27 5.23 -3.65
C GLN A 249 -17.23 4.91 -2.58
N PHE A 250 -17.32 5.53 -1.39
CA PHE A 250 -16.40 5.28 -0.29
C PHE A 250 -16.44 3.82 0.19
N ARG A 251 -17.63 3.20 0.22
CA ARG A 251 -17.81 1.78 0.55
C ARG A 251 -17.12 0.87 -0.48
N TRP A 252 -17.29 1.16 -1.77
CA TRP A 252 -16.64 0.39 -2.83
C TRP A 252 -15.12 0.54 -2.80
N ALA A 253 -14.61 1.76 -2.63
CA ALA A 253 -13.17 1.99 -2.48
C ALA A 253 -12.60 1.22 -1.28
N SER A 254 -13.25 1.31 -0.12
CA SER A 254 -12.87 0.55 1.08
C SER A 254 -12.88 -0.96 0.86
N PHE A 255 -13.90 -1.48 0.16
CA PHE A 255 -13.99 -2.90 -0.16
C PHE A 255 -12.86 -3.36 -1.08
N CYS A 256 -12.56 -2.60 -2.14
CA CYS A 256 -11.43 -2.87 -3.04
C CYS A 256 -10.09 -2.88 -2.28
N TRP A 257 -9.90 -1.93 -1.35
CA TRP A 257 -8.69 -1.89 -0.52
C TRP A 257 -8.57 -3.08 0.42
N THR A 258 -9.67 -3.52 1.05
CA THR A 258 -9.69 -4.72 1.88
C THR A 258 -9.30 -5.96 1.07
N ILE A 259 -9.81 -6.11 -0.15
CA ILE A 259 -9.43 -7.21 -1.04
C ILE A 259 -7.94 -7.14 -1.38
N ALA A 260 -7.44 -5.97 -1.80
CA ALA A 260 -6.03 -5.80 -2.14
C ALA A 260 -5.10 -6.10 -0.95
N ALA A 261 -5.45 -5.62 0.24
CA ALA A 261 -4.73 -5.91 1.48
C ALA A 261 -4.74 -7.40 1.81
N PHE A 262 -5.91 -8.06 1.71
CA PHE A 262 -6.03 -9.50 1.91
C PHE A 262 -5.11 -10.29 0.97
N PHE A 263 -5.11 -9.97 -0.32
CA PHE A 263 -4.21 -10.61 -1.29
C PHE A 263 -2.73 -10.41 -0.94
N ALA A 264 -2.32 -9.19 -0.58
CA ALA A 264 -0.94 -8.91 -0.18
C ALA A 264 -0.52 -9.69 1.07
N VAL A 265 -1.39 -9.77 2.07
CA VAL A 265 -1.16 -10.54 3.30
C VAL A 265 -1.08 -12.04 3.00
N VAL A 266 -2.00 -12.60 2.21
CA VAL A 266 -1.96 -14.02 1.83
C VAL A 266 -0.66 -14.37 1.11
N VAL A 267 -0.24 -13.55 0.14
CA VAL A 267 1.04 -13.76 -0.56
C VAL A 267 2.22 -13.70 0.42
N CYS A 268 2.24 -12.72 1.32
CA CYS A 268 3.31 -12.59 2.33
C CYS A 268 3.35 -13.79 3.27
N THR A 269 2.21 -14.16 3.87
CA THR A 269 2.09 -15.25 4.84
C THR A 269 2.44 -16.60 4.21
N LEU A 270 1.88 -16.93 3.04
CA LEU A 270 2.22 -18.18 2.35
C LEU A 270 3.73 -18.26 2.10
N THR A 271 4.32 -17.18 1.60
CA THR A 271 5.75 -17.16 1.31
C THR A 271 6.60 -17.35 2.57
N LEU A 272 6.24 -16.70 3.69
CA LEU A 272 6.93 -16.87 4.97
C LEU A 272 6.76 -18.29 5.52
N SER A 273 5.55 -18.83 5.54
CA SER A 273 5.29 -20.20 6.01
C SER A 273 6.11 -21.23 5.23
N PHE A 274 6.24 -21.07 3.91
CA PHE A 274 7.07 -21.95 3.10
C PHE A 274 8.57 -21.80 3.40
N ILE A 275 9.07 -20.59 3.65
CA ILE A 275 10.48 -20.38 4.04
C ILE A 275 10.77 -21.09 5.36
N PHE A 276 9.93 -20.90 6.38
CA PHE A 276 10.09 -21.57 7.68
C PHE A 276 10.04 -23.09 7.56
N PHE A 277 9.11 -23.62 6.76
CA PHE A 277 9.02 -25.07 6.52
C PHE A 277 10.28 -25.62 5.86
N LEU A 278 10.85 -24.89 4.89
CA LEU A 278 12.08 -25.28 4.21
C LEU A 278 13.29 -25.29 5.17
N ASP A 279 13.40 -24.27 6.01
CA ASP A 279 14.47 -24.19 7.02
C ASP A 279 14.38 -25.36 8.02
N MET A 280 13.17 -25.72 8.46
CA MET A 280 12.95 -26.89 9.32
C MET A 280 13.35 -28.20 8.64
N LEU A 281 13.00 -28.39 7.37
CA LEU A 281 13.42 -29.58 6.60
C LEU A 281 14.94 -29.66 6.43
N LEU A 282 15.59 -28.53 6.19
CA LEU A 282 17.04 -28.45 6.07
C LEU A 282 17.74 -28.81 7.39
N LEU A 283 17.24 -28.30 8.51
CA LEU A 283 17.78 -28.59 9.83
C LEU A 283 17.63 -30.07 10.20
N ASN A 284 16.48 -30.69 9.89
CA ASN A 284 16.26 -32.10 10.18
C ASN A 284 17.18 -33.03 9.37
N ASN A 285 17.42 -32.73 8.09
CA ASN A 285 18.30 -33.56 7.27
C ASN A 285 19.77 -33.46 7.72
N CYS A 286 20.23 -32.30 8.21
CA CYS A 286 21.59 -32.17 8.74
C CYS A 286 21.84 -32.98 10.02
N HIS A 287 20.81 -33.30 10.80
CA HIS A 287 20.95 -34.13 12.00
C HIS A 287 20.96 -35.63 11.73
N SER A 288 20.48 -36.09 10.56
CA SER A 288 20.46 -37.52 10.23
C SER A 288 21.80 -38.07 9.74
N ASP A 289 22.75 -37.19 9.40
CA ASP A 289 24.07 -37.53 8.85
C ASP A 289 25.21 -37.41 9.91
N ALA A 290 24.87 -37.19 11.19
CA ALA A 290 25.80 -37.11 12.32
C ALA A 290 25.60 -38.31 13.26
#